data_AF-A0AAV5PIY2-F1
#
_entry.id   AF-A0AAV5PIY2-F1
#
_cell.length_a   1.000
_cell.length_b   1.000
_cell.length_c   1.000
_cell.angle_alpha   90.00
_cell.angle_beta   90.00
_cell.angle_gamma   90.00
#
_symmetry.space_group_name_H-M   'P 1'
#
loop_
_entity.id
_entity.type
_entity.pdbx_description
1 polymer ?
#
loop_
_entity_poly.entity_id
_entity_poly.type
_entity_poly.pdbx_seq_one_letter_code
_entity_poly.pdbx_strand_id
1 'polypeptide(L)'
;MARQAYRDDMGLLSPTELKKYRAKVGLSQRNLAELTGLSPNTIALYEAGAFPTPANNKMLKYLINDDELLRQYIMDDANNYSNDLVAKVKAYLQQEDIVVIDQSFQPKFIAVQLANWLRVENYFGLR
;
A
#
# COMPACT_ATOMS: atom_id res chain seq x y z
N MET A 1 8.27 28.62 -4.96
CA MET A 1 9.72 28.31 -4.87
C MET A 1 10.13 28.03 -3.43
N ALA A 2 10.01 28.96 -2.48
CA ALA A 2 10.40 28.72 -1.07
C ALA A 2 9.73 27.49 -0.40
N ARG A 3 8.42 27.30 -0.60
CA ARG A 3 7.70 26.13 -0.04
C ARG A 3 8.16 24.80 -0.64
N GLN A 4 8.60 24.78 -1.89
CA GLN A 4 9.09 23.55 -2.53
C GLN A 4 10.48 23.21 -2.01
N ALA A 5 11.38 24.20 -1.96
CA ALA A 5 12.71 24.03 -1.38
C ALA A 5 12.66 23.49 0.06
N TYR A 6 11.73 23.99 0.88
CA TYR A 6 11.50 23.46 2.24
C TYR A 6 11.02 22.00 2.24
N ARG A 7 10.16 21.60 1.28
CA ARG A 7 9.73 20.21 1.16
C ARG A 7 10.89 19.30 0.78
N ASP A 8 11.72 19.76 -0.15
CA ASP A 8 12.86 19.00 -0.66
C ASP A 8 13.88 18.78 0.47
N ASP A 9 14.21 19.84 1.22
CA ASP A 9 15.12 19.80 2.37
C ASP A 9 14.61 18.87 3.49
N MET A 10 13.30 18.93 3.78
CA MET A 10 12.68 18.16 4.86
C MET A 10 12.13 16.80 4.41
N GLY A 11 12.31 16.43 3.13
CA GLY A 11 11.80 15.18 2.55
C GLY A 11 10.27 15.01 2.67
N LEU A 12 9.52 16.11 2.57
CA LEU A 12 8.06 16.12 2.73
C LEU A 12 7.35 15.66 1.45
N LEU A 13 6.32 14.85 1.64
CA LEU A 13 5.42 14.43 0.58
C LEU A 13 4.82 15.65 -0.12
N SER A 14 4.93 15.69 -1.45
CA SER A 14 4.34 16.76 -2.24
C SER A 14 2.83 16.57 -2.45
N PRO A 15 2.07 17.66 -2.65
CA PRO A 15 0.65 17.58 -2.93
C PRO A 15 0.34 16.79 -4.21
N THR A 16 1.24 16.90 -5.19
CA THR A 16 1.10 16.22 -6.48
C THR A 16 1.32 14.72 -6.34
N GLU A 17 2.30 14.28 -5.54
CA GLU A 17 2.52 12.85 -5.25
C GLU A 17 1.30 12.24 -4.56
N LEU A 18 0.76 12.92 -3.54
CA LEU A 18 -0.44 12.45 -2.83
C LEU A 18 -1.64 12.31 -3.77
N LYS A 19 -1.88 13.30 -4.63
CA LYS A 19 -2.97 13.25 -5.64
C LYS A 19 -2.75 12.14 -6.65
N LYS A 20 -1.51 11.96 -7.13
CA LYS A 20 -1.15 10.92 -8.10
C LYS A 20 -1.39 9.54 -7.51
N TYR A 21 -0.94 9.29 -6.29
CA TYR A 21 -1.19 8.03 -5.59
C TYR A 21 -2.70 7.79 -5.42
N ARG A 22 -3.43 8.79 -4.92
CA ARG A 22 -4.89 8.68 -4.73
C ARG A 22 -5.61 8.34 -6.04
N ALA A 23 -5.20 8.97 -7.15
CA ALA A 23 -5.74 8.69 -8.48
C ALA A 23 -5.33 7.29 -8.99
N LYS A 24 -4.08 6.87 -8.76
CA LYS A 24 -3.54 5.54 -9.12
C LYS A 24 -4.41 4.42 -8.52
N VAL A 25 -4.76 4.55 -7.24
CA VAL A 25 -5.59 3.57 -6.50
C VAL A 25 -7.09 3.79 -6.72
N GLY A 26 -7.50 4.89 -7.36
CA GLY A 26 -8.93 5.22 -7.58
C GLY A 26 -9.68 5.71 -6.35
N LEU A 27 -8.97 6.24 -5.35
CA LEU A 27 -9.54 6.66 -4.07
C LEU A 27 -10.13 8.07 -4.11
N SER A 28 -11.18 8.31 -3.32
CA SER A 28 -11.62 9.68 -2.99
C SER A 28 -10.80 10.24 -1.81
N GLN A 29 -10.90 11.54 -1.51
CA GLN A 29 -10.28 12.10 -0.29
C GLN A 29 -10.86 11.45 0.98
N ARG A 30 -12.15 11.08 0.97
CA ARG A 30 -12.80 10.36 2.08
C ARG A 30 -12.23 8.95 2.22
N ASN A 31 -12.03 8.25 1.11
CA ASN A 31 -11.48 6.90 1.11
C ASN A 31 -10.04 6.90 1.66
N LEU A 32 -9.21 7.84 1.24
CA LEU A 32 -7.85 7.93 1.76
C LEU A 32 -7.81 8.35 3.23
N ALA A 33 -8.72 9.24 3.65
CA ALA A 33 -8.89 9.61 5.05
C ALA A 33 -9.28 8.39 5.91
N GLU A 34 -10.27 7.63 5.45
CA GLU A 34 -10.71 6.38 6.09
C GLU A 34 -9.56 5.37 6.21
N LEU A 35 -8.84 5.11 5.11
CA LEU A 35 -7.69 4.20 5.07
C LEU A 35 -6.55 4.57 6.03
N THR A 36 -6.35 5.88 6.28
CA THR A 36 -5.22 6.39 7.07
C THR A 36 -5.62 6.82 8.48
N GLY A 37 -6.90 6.76 8.83
CA GLY A 37 -7.43 7.32 10.07
C GLY A 37 -7.35 8.86 10.17
N LEU A 38 -7.05 9.56 9.07
CA LEU A 38 -7.03 11.02 9.03
C LEU A 38 -8.42 11.60 8.73
N SER A 39 -8.61 12.90 8.96
CA SER A 39 -9.85 13.56 8.52
C SER A 39 -9.81 13.84 7.00
N PRO A 40 -10.96 13.83 6.30
CA PRO A 40 -11.03 14.23 4.89
C PRO A 40 -10.49 15.65 4.65
N ASN A 41 -10.69 16.56 5.60
CA ASN A 41 -10.15 17.92 5.55
C ASN A 41 -8.62 17.94 5.63
N THR A 42 -8.02 17.08 6.46
CA THR A 42 -6.57 16.93 6.55
C THR A 42 -5.97 16.49 5.22
N ILE A 43 -6.59 15.50 4.56
CA ILE A 43 -6.19 15.06 3.21
C ILE A 43 -6.30 16.22 2.22
N ALA A 44 -7.43 16.95 2.22
CA ALA A 44 -7.63 18.10 1.33
C ALA A 44 -6.59 19.20 1.54
N LEU A 45 -6.21 19.50 2.80
CA LEU A 45 -5.18 20.47 3.12
C LEU A 45 -3.81 20.06 2.58
N TYR A 46 -3.42 18.79 2.73
CA TYR A 46 -2.15 18.29 2.20
C TYR A 46 -2.14 18.30 0.67
N GLU A 47 -3.24 17.90 0.03
CA GLU A 47 -3.44 18.01 -1.42
C GLU A 47 -3.46 19.46 -1.93
N ALA A 48 -3.78 20.44 -1.07
CA ALA A 48 -3.74 21.86 -1.38
C ALA A 48 -2.37 22.51 -1.10
N GLY A 49 -1.42 21.79 -0.51
CA GLY A 49 -0.07 22.32 -0.26
C GLY A 49 0.26 22.67 1.18
N ALA A 50 -0.58 22.29 2.16
CA ALA A 50 -0.20 22.31 3.57
C ALA A 50 0.94 21.31 3.84
N PHE A 51 1.74 21.59 4.87
CA PHE A 51 2.81 20.67 5.27
C PHE A 51 2.24 19.58 6.18
N PRO A 52 2.51 18.30 5.90
CA PRO A 52 2.14 17.23 6.80
C PRO A 52 2.93 17.30 8.10
N THR A 53 2.33 16.82 9.19
CA THR A 53 3.10 16.56 10.42
C THR A 53 4.16 15.49 10.14
N PRO A 54 5.25 15.41 10.92
CA PRO A 54 6.27 14.38 10.71
C PRO A 54 5.71 12.95 10.71
N ALA A 55 4.78 12.66 11.62
CA ALA A 55 4.10 11.37 11.69
C ALA A 55 3.26 11.09 10.44
N ASN A 56 2.41 12.03 10.04
CA ASN A 56 1.56 11.88 8.85
C ASN A 56 2.40 11.77 7.58
N ASN A 57 3.50 12.53 7.48
CA ASN A 57 4.42 12.46 6.36
C ASN A 57 5.02 11.06 6.22
N LYS A 58 5.54 10.50 7.31
CA LYS A 58 6.16 9.17 7.32
C LYS A 58 5.14 8.09 6.94
N MET A 59 3.96 8.11 7.57
CA MET A 59 2.88 7.17 7.29
C MET A 59 2.44 7.22 5.82
N LEU A 60 2.15 8.41 5.30
CA LEU A 60 1.71 8.56 3.91
C LEU A 60 2.81 8.15 2.91
N LYS A 61 4.08 8.48 3.17
CA LYS A 61 5.19 8.04 2.32
C LYS A 61 5.34 6.52 2.34
N TYR A 62 5.17 5.89 3.50
CA TYR A 62 5.24 4.43 3.60
C TYR A 62 4.11 3.76 2.81
N LEU A 63 2.88 4.26 2.98
CA LEU A 63 1.71 3.79 2.22
C LEU A 63 1.87 3.97 0.70
N ILE A 64 2.47 5.08 0.25
CA ILE A 64 2.66 5.36 -1.18
C ILE A 64 3.74 4.48 -1.82
N ASN A 65 4.74 4.05 -1.05
CA ASN A 65 5.91 3.34 -1.57
C ASN A 65 5.82 1.83 -1.41
N ASP A 66 4.88 1.32 -0.61
CA ASP A 66 4.77 -0.09 -0.30
C ASP A 66 3.31 -0.57 -0.34
N ASP A 67 2.93 -1.19 -1.46
CA ASP A 67 1.60 -1.75 -1.66
C ASP A 67 1.33 -2.95 -0.72
N GLU A 68 2.34 -3.54 -0.07
CA GLU A 68 2.15 -4.58 0.95
C GLU A 68 1.45 -4.02 2.19
N LEU A 69 1.74 -2.77 2.58
CA LEU A 69 1.02 -2.11 3.66
C LEU A 69 -0.46 -1.93 3.30
N LEU A 70 -0.74 -1.56 2.06
CA LEU A 70 -2.10 -1.42 1.57
C LEU A 70 -2.83 -2.77 1.56
N ARG A 71 -2.14 -3.86 1.20
CA ARG A 71 -2.65 -5.24 1.31
C ARG A 71 -2.99 -5.58 2.76
N GLN A 72 -2.07 -5.35 3.70
CA GLN A 72 -2.27 -5.62 5.13
C GLN A 72 -3.50 -4.88 5.67
N TYR A 73 -3.64 -3.58 5.36
CA TYR A 73 -4.80 -2.81 5.80
C TYR A 73 -6.12 -3.43 5.33
N ILE A 74 -6.21 -3.89 4.09
CA ILE A 74 -7.45 -4.47 3.58
C ILE A 74 -7.65 -5.94 4.00
N MET A 75 -6.58 -6.71 4.22
CA MET A 75 -6.69 -8.13 4.58
C MET A 75 -7.04 -8.34 6.05
N ASP A 76 -6.44 -7.56 6.96
CA ASP A 76 -6.63 -7.73 8.40
C ASP A 76 -7.91 -7.05 8.89
N ASP A 77 -8.34 -5.97 8.21
CA ASP A 77 -9.40 -5.06 8.68
C ASP A 77 -10.51 -4.81 7.66
N ALA A 78 -10.76 -5.73 6.71
CA ALA A 78 -11.76 -5.55 5.65
C ALA A 78 -13.15 -5.11 6.15
N ASN A 79 -13.56 -5.54 7.34
CA ASN A 79 -14.86 -5.23 7.94
C ASN A 79 -14.92 -3.83 8.59
N ASN A 80 -13.77 -3.19 8.81
CA ASN A 80 -13.66 -1.86 9.42
C ASN A 80 -13.69 -0.73 8.38
N TYR A 81 -13.70 -1.09 7.10
CA TYR A 81 -13.70 -0.17 5.98
C TYR A 81 -14.98 -0.25 5.15
N SER A 82 -15.30 0.86 4.49
CA SER A 82 -16.42 0.95 3.57
C SER A 82 -16.23 0.01 2.38
N ASN A 83 -17.34 -0.59 1.94
CA ASN A 83 -17.33 -1.48 0.77
C ASN A 83 -16.76 -0.80 -0.48
N ASP A 84 -16.98 0.51 -0.64
CA ASP A 84 -16.41 1.31 -1.74
C ASP A 84 -14.87 1.39 -1.65
N LEU A 85 -14.32 1.67 -0.46
CA LEU A 85 -12.87 1.68 -0.25
C LEU A 85 -12.27 0.30 -0.59
N VAL A 86 -12.82 -0.75 0.02
CA VAL A 86 -12.33 -2.13 -0.14
C VAL A 86 -12.38 -2.56 -1.60
N ALA A 87 -13.47 -2.25 -2.32
CA ALA A 87 -13.59 -2.59 -3.74
C ALA A 87 -12.54 -1.90 -4.60
N LYS A 88 -12.29 -0.60 -4.38
CA LYS A 88 -11.28 0.16 -5.14
C LYS A 88 -9.86 -0.34 -4.90
N VAL A 89 -9.50 -0.57 -3.63
CA VAL A 89 -8.17 -1.09 -3.29
C VAL A 89 -7.97 -2.49 -3.86
N LYS A 90 -8.96 -3.39 -3.75
CA LYS A 90 -8.87 -4.72 -4.36
C LYS A 90 -8.72 -4.65 -5.89
N ALA A 91 -9.46 -3.78 -6.56
CA ALA A 91 -9.36 -3.60 -8.00
C ALA A 91 -7.97 -3.10 -8.42
N TYR A 92 -7.38 -2.18 -7.65
CA TYR A 92 -6.01 -1.70 -7.88
C TYR A 92 -4.97 -2.81 -7.69
N LEU A 93 -5.02 -3.55 -6.57
CA LEU A 93 -4.06 -4.61 -6.27
C LEU A 93 -4.14 -5.78 -7.28
N GLN A 94 -5.35 -6.11 -7.76
CA GLN A 94 -5.54 -7.12 -8.80
C GLN A 94 -4.94 -6.70 -10.14
N GLN A 95 -4.98 -5.40 -10.49
CA GLN A 95 -4.33 -4.91 -11.70
C GLN A 95 -2.81 -5.01 -11.62
N GLU A 96 -2.23 -4.77 -10.45
CA GLU A 96 -0.79 -4.94 -10.24
C GLU A 96 -0.38 -6.42 -10.31
N ASP A 97 -1.17 -7.33 -9.76
CA ASP A 97 -0.93 -8.78 -9.86
C ASP A 97 -0.98 -9.28 -11.33
N ILE A 98 -1.70 -8.57 -12.23
CA ILE A 98 -1.73 -8.87 -13.67
C ILE A 98 -0.51 -8.27 -14.41
N VAL A 99 0.02 -7.13 -13.96
CA VAL A 99 1.21 -6.47 -14.57
C VAL A 99 2.52 -7.12 -14.09
N VAL A 100 2.53 -7.79 -12.93
CA VAL A 100 3.64 -8.62 -12.43
C VAL A 100 3.52 -10.07 -12.94
N ILE A 101 2.99 -10.26 -14.16
CA ILE A 101 3.39 -11.40 -15.00
C ILE A 101 4.58 -10.95 -15.87
N ASP A 102 5.62 -10.44 -15.21
CA ASP A 102 6.97 -10.62 -15.72
C ASP A 102 7.37 -12.07 -15.39
N GLN A 103 7.75 -12.83 -16.41
CA GLN A 103 8.02 -14.27 -16.33
C GLN A 103 9.32 -14.61 -15.56
N SER A 104 9.80 -13.75 -14.65
CA SER A 104 11.14 -13.88 -14.07
C SER A 104 11.18 -14.53 -12.68
N PHE A 105 10.05 -14.70 -11.98
CA PHE A 105 10.02 -15.53 -10.78
C PHE A 105 8.72 -16.30 -10.61
N GLN A 106 8.62 -17.40 -11.35
CA GLN A 106 7.71 -18.49 -10.99
C GLN A 106 8.48 -19.43 -10.06
N PRO A 107 8.19 -19.47 -8.75
CA PRO A 107 8.83 -20.44 -7.88
C PRO A 107 8.52 -21.84 -8.40
N LYS A 108 9.57 -22.62 -8.68
CA LYS A 108 9.47 -23.99 -9.21
C LYS A 108 8.57 -24.90 -8.36
N PHE A 109 8.33 -24.54 -7.11
CA PHE A 109 7.50 -25.27 -6.17
C PHE A 109 6.62 -24.34 -5.34
N ILE A 110 5.36 -24.72 -5.13
CA ILE A 110 4.44 -24.03 -4.20
C ILE A 110 4.76 -24.38 -2.75
N ALA A 111 4.37 -23.52 -1.79
CA ALA A 111 4.61 -23.74 -0.36
C ALA A 111 4.11 -25.12 0.14
N VAL A 112 3.01 -25.62 -0.40
CA VAL A 112 2.46 -26.94 -0.10
C VAL A 112 3.39 -28.07 -0.57
N GLN A 113 4.03 -27.92 -1.75
CA GLN A 113 4.98 -28.91 -2.27
C GLN A 113 6.27 -28.93 -1.42
N LEU A 114 6.75 -27.77 -0.99
CA LEU A 114 7.92 -27.66 -0.10
C LEU A 114 7.64 -28.29 1.28
N ALA A 115 6.46 -28.03 1.86
CA ALA A 115 6.05 -28.61 3.13
C ALA A 115 5.93 -30.15 3.04
N ASN A 116 5.39 -30.64 1.93
CA ASN A 116 5.26 -32.08 1.72
C ASN A 116 6.64 -32.73 1.49
N TRP A 117 7.54 -32.07 0.75
CA TRP A 117 8.91 -32.56 0.54
C TRP A 117 9.70 -32.62 1.85
N LEU A 118 9.65 -31.58 2.69
CA LEU A 118 10.31 -31.57 4.01
C LEU A 118 9.81 -32.70 4.92
N ARG A 119 8.50 -32.98 4.87
CA ARG A 119 7.89 -34.09 5.62
C ARG A 119 8.38 -35.44 5.14
N VAL A 120 8.53 -35.61 3.83
CA VAL A 120 9.05 -36.81 3.19
C VAL A 120 10.54 -37.01 3.53
N GLU A 121 11.37 -35.97 3.45
CA GLU A 121 12.79 -36.05 3.82
C GLU A 121 12.98 -36.45 5.29
N ASN A 122 12.23 -35.83 6.20
CA ASN A 122 12.30 -36.17 7.62
C ASN A 122 11.84 -37.60 7.92
N TYR A 123 10.91 -38.16 7.12
CA TYR A 123 10.46 -39.54 7.27
C TYR A 123 11.53 -40.55 6.86
N PHE A 124 12.33 -40.24 5.84
CA PHE A 124 13.39 -41.10 5.33
C PHE A 124 14.74 -40.90 6.05
N GLY A 125 14.96 -39.77 6.72
CA GLY A 125 16.17 -39.49 7.51
C GLY A 125 16.20 -40.09 8.91
N LEU A 126 15.13 -40.76 9.35
CA LEU A 126 15.00 -41.44 10.66
C LEU A 126 15.29 -42.96 10.60
N ARG A 127 16.00 -43.45 9.58
CA ARG A 127 16.45 -44.84 9.47
C ARG A 127 17.96 -44.97 9.50
#